data_AF-A0A2P4QXP3-F1
#
_entry.id   AF-A0A2P4QXP3-F1
#
_cell.length_a   1.000
_cell.length_b   1.000
_cell.length_c   1.000
_cell.angle_alpha   90.00
_cell.angle_beta   90.00
_cell.angle_gamma   90.00
#
_symmetry.space_group_name_H-M   'P 1'
#
loop_
_entity.id
_entity.type
_entity.pdbx_description
1 polymer ?
#
loop_
_entity_poly.entity_id
_entity_poly.type
_entity_poly.pdbx_seq_one_letter_code
_entity_poly.pdbx_strand_id
1 'polypeptide(L)'
;MLMMKYNSEGNLRECLIEVTKNWEKRIFYLHEIIKGLNKIHEEGLIHYNFHDGNILCHKYEEKNTYGVFISDYIGLHYLTESFLKENDIYGIIPFMAPEILRGQPYTQASDIYNFSMVMWEFISGIPPFNDKAHDFQLALSICKGERPEIIENTPQCYIDLMKKCWDEDPLKRPSSKEIL
;
A
#
# COMPACT_ATOMS: atom_id res chain seq x y z
N MET A 1 -12.08 21.80 -14.53
CA MET A 1 -10.94 22.37 -13.77
C MET A 1 -11.20 22.07 -12.31
N LEU A 2 -10.58 21.01 -11.78
CA LEU A 2 -10.69 20.66 -10.36
C LEU A 2 -9.53 21.34 -9.63
N MET A 3 -9.87 22.20 -8.67
CA MET A 3 -8.92 22.79 -7.73
C MET A 3 -8.54 21.72 -6.71
N MET A 4 -7.52 20.92 -7.03
CA MET A 4 -6.80 20.19 -5.98
C MET A 4 -6.10 21.22 -5.11
N LYS A 5 -6.21 21.08 -3.78
CA LYS A 5 -5.30 21.77 -2.88
C LYS A 5 -3.92 21.21 -3.22
N TYR A 6 -3.15 21.96 -4.01
CA TYR A 6 -1.77 21.62 -4.35
C TYR A 6 -1.01 21.50 -3.03
N ASN A 7 -0.77 20.26 -2.60
CA ASN A 7 -0.03 20.00 -1.38
C ASN A 7 1.42 19.80 -1.80
N SER A 8 2.23 20.83 -1.61
CA SER A 8 3.64 20.91 -2.00
C SER A 8 4.57 20.00 -1.18
N GLU A 9 4.04 19.00 -0.47
CA GLU A 9 4.70 18.41 0.70
C GLU A 9 5.01 16.90 0.60
N GLY A 10 4.94 16.34 -0.60
CA GLY A 10 5.50 15.02 -0.87
C GLY A 10 4.60 13.83 -0.57
N ASN A 11 5.12 12.64 -0.83
CA ASN A 11 4.46 11.35 -0.54
C ASN A 11 5.13 10.62 0.63
N LEU A 12 4.64 9.43 0.96
CA LEU A 12 5.11 8.64 2.09
C LEU A 12 6.63 8.40 2.05
N ARG A 13 7.23 8.28 0.87
CA ARG A 13 8.69 8.11 0.71
C ARG A 13 9.48 9.25 1.33
N GLU A 14 8.97 10.47 1.19
CA GLU A 14 9.64 11.69 1.64
C GLU A 14 9.54 11.89 3.15
N CYS A 15 8.48 11.39 3.78
CA CYS A 15 8.25 11.50 5.22
C CYS A 15 8.56 10.22 6.00
N LEU A 16 8.96 9.12 5.33
CA LEU A 16 9.06 7.77 5.91
C LEU A 16 9.85 7.77 7.21
N ILE A 17 11.05 8.36 7.21
CA ILE A 17 11.95 8.45 8.39
C ILE A 17 11.23 9.05 9.61
N GLU A 18 10.44 10.10 9.42
CA GLU A 18 9.76 10.79 10.52
C GLU A 18 8.50 10.08 11.00
N VAL A 19 7.78 9.40 10.10
CA VAL A 19 6.59 8.62 10.44
C VAL A 19 6.94 7.24 11.03
N THR A 20 8.14 6.72 10.76
CA THR A 20 8.63 5.45 11.31
C THR A 20 9.61 5.61 12.48
N LYS A 21 9.79 6.83 13.01
CA LYS A 21 10.81 7.16 14.02
C LYS A 21 10.77 6.29 15.28
N ASN A 22 9.59 5.85 15.68
CA ASN A 22 9.38 4.91 16.79
C ASN A 22 8.12 4.06 16.56
N TRP A 23 7.93 3.03 17.37
CA TRP A 23 6.80 2.11 17.25
C TRP A 23 5.43 2.78 17.40
N GLU A 24 5.30 3.73 18.31
CA GLU A 24 4.04 4.48 18.51
C GLU A 24 3.64 5.22 17.22
N LYS A 25 4.57 5.94 16.61
CA LYS A 25 4.34 6.63 15.33
C LYS A 25 4.04 5.64 14.20
N ARG A 26 4.79 4.54 14.09
CA ARG A 26 4.54 3.50 13.06
C ARG A 26 3.09 3.02 13.12
N ILE A 27 2.63 2.62 14.30
CA ILE A 27 1.28 2.11 14.51
C ILE A 27 0.24 3.22 14.27
N PHE A 28 0.49 4.44 14.75
CA PHE A 28 -0.40 5.58 14.53
C PHE A 28 -0.62 5.87 13.03
N TYR A 29 0.46 5.99 12.25
CA TYR A 29 0.34 6.31 10.84
C TYR A 29 -0.22 5.14 10.02
N LEU A 30 0.14 3.89 10.33
CA LEU A 30 -0.48 2.72 9.69
C LEU A 30 -1.97 2.64 9.98
N HIS A 31 -2.39 2.95 11.21
CA HIS A 31 -3.79 3.03 11.59
C HIS A 31 -4.53 4.11 10.78
N GLU A 32 -3.95 5.32 10.64
CA GLU A 32 -4.57 6.37 9.83
C GLU A 32 -4.63 5.98 8.34
N ILE A 33 -3.62 5.30 7.81
CA ILE A 33 -3.58 4.79 6.44
C ILE A 33 -4.68 3.73 6.23
N ILE A 34 -4.76 2.69 7.06
CA ILE A 34 -5.77 1.64 6.89
C ILE A 34 -7.19 2.15 7.14
N LYS A 35 -7.36 3.14 8.02
CA LYS A 35 -8.63 3.85 8.22
C LYS A 35 -9.06 4.62 6.98
N GLY A 36 -8.12 5.25 6.28
CA GLY A 36 -8.36 5.86 4.97
C GLY A 36 -8.80 4.82 3.95
N LEU A 37 -8.08 3.70 3.86
CA LEU A 37 -8.38 2.64 2.90
C LEU A 37 -9.74 1.98 3.20
N ASN A 38 -10.07 1.80 4.49
CA ASN A 38 -11.36 1.27 4.90
C ASN A 38 -12.53 2.13 4.45
N LYS A 39 -12.39 3.47 4.47
CA LYS A 39 -13.45 4.35 3.96
C LYS A 39 -13.72 4.12 2.48
N ILE A 40 -12.67 3.91 1.68
CA ILE A 40 -12.79 3.57 0.26
C ILE A 40 -13.49 2.21 0.11
N HIS A 41 -13.07 1.22 0.91
CA HIS A 41 -13.64 -0.14 0.85
C HIS A 41 -15.10 -0.19 1.31
N GLU A 42 -15.50 0.63 2.28
CA GLU A 42 -16.89 0.76 2.75
C GLU A 42 -17.83 1.33 1.68
N GLU A 43 -17.32 2.12 0.74
CA GLU A 43 -18.06 2.58 -0.44
C GLU A 43 -18.13 1.52 -1.56
N GLY A 44 -17.58 0.33 -1.34
CA GLY A 44 -17.52 -0.75 -2.32
C GLY A 44 -16.46 -0.54 -3.41
N LEU A 45 -15.55 0.42 -3.21
CA LEU A 45 -14.51 0.78 -4.17
C LEU A 45 -13.21 0.02 -3.90
N ILE A 46 -12.34 0.01 -4.91
CA ILE A 46 -10.99 -0.55 -4.90
C ILE A 46 -10.04 0.58 -5.29
N HIS A 47 -8.88 0.69 -4.65
CA HIS A 47 -7.89 1.74 -4.96
C HIS A 47 -7.05 1.42 -6.21
N TYR A 48 -6.81 0.13 -6.52
CA TYR A 48 -6.10 -0.40 -7.71
C TYR A 48 -4.58 -0.19 -7.75
N ASN A 49 -4.09 0.91 -7.19
CA ASN A 49 -2.65 1.22 -7.19
C ASN A 49 -2.21 1.76 -5.82
N PHE A 50 -2.53 1.02 -4.76
CA PHE A 50 -2.18 1.44 -3.41
C PHE A 50 -0.67 1.23 -3.18
N HIS A 51 0.07 2.29 -2.91
CA HIS A 51 1.50 2.24 -2.58
C HIS A 51 1.93 3.56 -1.95
N ASP A 52 3.15 3.59 -1.44
CA ASP A 52 3.82 4.72 -0.82
C ASP A 52 3.71 6.07 -1.57
N GLY A 53 3.92 6.05 -2.88
CA GLY A 53 3.80 7.21 -3.76
C GLY A 53 2.40 7.79 -3.89
N ASN A 54 1.36 7.01 -3.56
CA ASN A 54 -0.05 7.45 -3.54
C ASN A 54 -0.57 7.69 -2.12
N ILE A 55 0.32 7.75 -1.14
CA ILE A 55 0.02 8.18 0.22
C ILE A 55 0.72 9.53 0.41
N LEU A 56 -0.04 10.62 0.44
CA LEU A 56 0.48 11.97 0.65
C LEU A 56 0.80 12.22 2.11
N CYS A 57 1.87 12.96 2.32
CA CYS A 57 2.29 13.44 3.64
C CYS A 57 2.15 14.96 3.70
N HIS A 58 1.55 15.47 4.77
CA HIS A 58 1.44 16.90 5.03
C HIS A 58 2.01 17.21 6.41
N LYS A 59 3.07 18.00 6.47
CA LYS A 59 3.72 18.39 7.72
C LYS A 59 2.97 19.57 8.35
N TYR A 60 2.41 19.33 9.52
CA TYR A 60 1.88 20.40 10.37
C TYR A 60 3.02 21.05 11.16
N GLU A 61 3.52 22.21 10.70
CA GLU A 61 4.66 22.93 11.29
C GLU A 61 4.50 23.18 12.80
N GLU A 62 3.29 23.53 13.23
CA GLU A 62 2.97 23.85 14.64
C GLU A 62 3.10 22.66 15.59
N LYS A 63 2.95 21.43 15.07
CA LYS A 63 2.88 20.20 15.88
C LYS A 63 4.06 19.25 15.64
N ASN A 64 4.89 19.53 14.64
CA ASN A 64 5.93 18.62 14.15
C ASN A 64 5.41 17.19 13.91
N THR A 65 4.17 17.10 13.41
CA THR A 65 3.46 15.87 13.06
C THR A 65 3.06 15.90 11.60
N TYR A 66 2.87 14.73 11.00
CA TYR A 66 2.36 14.61 9.66
C TYR A 66 0.85 14.27 9.68
N GLY A 67 0.12 14.72 8.68
CA GLY A 67 -1.13 14.10 8.25
C GLY A 67 -0.82 13.19 7.07
N VAL A 68 -1.41 11.99 7.07
CA VAL A 68 -1.30 11.04 5.97
C VAL A 68 -2.64 10.95 5.26
N PHE A 69 -2.62 11.05 3.94
CA PHE A 69 -3.83 11.05 3.12
C PHE A 69 -3.63 10.12 1.93
N ILE A 70 -4.58 9.23 1.69
CA ILE A 70 -4.59 8.47 0.44
C ILE A 70 -4.95 9.47 -0.67
N SER A 71 -4.06 9.67 -1.64
CA SER A 71 -4.35 10.56 -2.77
C SER A 71 -5.28 9.88 -3.75
N ASP A 72 -6.25 10.66 -4.21
CA ASP A 72 -7.39 10.15 -4.95
C ASP A 72 -7.22 10.20 -6.48
N TYR A 73 -7.66 9.08 -7.09
CA TYR A 73 -8.64 9.02 -8.19
C TYR A 73 -8.27 9.20 -9.66
N ILE A 74 -7.04 9.52 -10.07
CA ILE A 74 -6.75 9.57 -11.53
C ILE A 74 -6.82 8.16 -12.15
N GLY A 75 -6.63 7.09 -11.36
CA GLY A 75 -6.94 5.72 -11.78
C GLY A 75 -8.45 5.46 -11.89
N LEU A 76 -9.25 5.82 -10.88
CA LEU A 76 -10.62 5.33 -10.80
C LEU A 76 -11.55 5.87 -11.91
N HIS A 77 -11.41 7.13 -12.32
CA HIS A 77 -12.25 7.69 -13.39
C HIS A 77 -11.82 7.26 -14.80
N TYR A 78 -10.54 6.95 -15.01
CA TYR A 78 -10.03 6.49 -16.31
C TYR A 78 -10.20 4.98 -16.52
N LEU A 79 -10.13 4.17 -15.45
CA LEU A 79 -10.20 2.71 -15.54
C LEU A 79 -11.64 2.18 -15.66
N THR A 80 -12.66 2.95 -15.27
CA THR A 80 -14.04 2.45 -15.08
C THR A 80 -14.93 2.46 -16.32
N GLU A 81 -14.60 3.15 -17.42
CA GLU A 81 -15.49 3.14 -18.61
C GLU A 81 -14.87 2.63 -19.92
N SER A 82 -13.54 2.53 -20.09
CA SER A 82 -12.99 2.07 -21.39
C SER A 82 -11.51 1.63 -21.49
N PHE A 83 -10.70 1.69 -20.41
CA PHE A 83 -9.24 1.55 -20.55
C PHE A 83 -8.60 0.27 -20.01
N LEU A 84 -9.09 -0.37 -18.95
CA LEU A 84 -8.61 -1.71 -18.60
C LEU A 84 -9.30 -2.70 -19.51
N LYS A 85 -8.62 -3.11 -20.59
CA LYS A 85 -9.02 -4.34 -21.26
C LYS A 85 -8.88 -5.49 -20.28
N GLU A 86 -9.67 -6.55 -20.46
CA GLU A 86 -9.36 -7.82 -19.79
C GLU A 86 -7.87 -8.12 -19.98
N ASN A 87 -7.14 -8.26 -18.87
CA ASN A 87 -5.69 -8.50 -18.75
C ASN A 87 -4.73 -7.29 -18.72
N ASP A 88 -5.19 -6.04 -18.66
CA ASP A 88 -4.27 -4.91 -18.42
C ASP A 88 -3.80 -4.90 -16.95
N ILE A 89 -2.48 -5.06 -16.76
CA ILE A 89 -1.82 -5.05 -15.45
C ILE A 89 -1.32 -3.63 -15.17
N TYR A 90 -1.82 -3.01 -14.09
CA TYR A 90 -1.46 -1.64 -13.70
C TYR A 90 -0.98 -1.55 -12.26
N GLY A 91 0.17 -0.92 -12.04
CA GLY A 91 0.66 -0.62 -10.70
C GLY A 91 2.19 -0.75 -10.57
N ILE A 92 2.66 -0.72 -9.33
CA ILE A 92 4.09 -0.78 -9.00
C ILE A 92 4.45 -2.19 -8.53
N ILE A 93 5.16 -2.96 -9.37
CA ILE A 93 5.41 -4.42 -9.19
C ILE A 93 5.72 -4.85 -7.74
N PRO A 94 6.65 -4.21 -7.00
CA PRO A 94 6.93 -4.56 -5.60
C PRO A 94 5.73 -4.57 -4.66
N PHE A 95 4.71 -3.76 -4.95
CA PHE A 95 3.50 -3.65 -4.14
C PHE A 95 2.41 -4.60 -4.61
N MET A 96 2.44 -5.05 -5.87
CA MET A 96 1.32 -5.74 -6.52
C MET A 96 1.10 -7.15 -5.96
N ALA A 97 -0.18 -7.49 -5.79
CA ALA A 97 -0.58 -8.82 -5.34
C ALA A 97 -0.34 -9.87 -6.45
N PRO A 98 0.00 -11.11 -6.08
CA PRO A 98 0.38 -12.14 -7.05
C PRO A 98 -0.75 -12.52 -8.01
N GLU A 99 -2.02 -12.48 -7.59
CA GLU A 99 -3.15 -12.70 -8.48
C GLU A 99 -3.28 -11.63 -9.58
N ILE A 100 -2.96 -10.37 -9.26
CA ILE A 100 -2.98 -9.26 -10.21
C ILE A 100 -1.85 -9.41 -11.24
N LEU A 101 -0.65 -9.79 -10.78
CA LEU A 101 0.48 -10.10 -11.67
C LEU A 101 0.20 -11.30 -12.59
N ARG A 102 -0.78 -12.15 -12.26
CA ARG A 102 -1.30 -13.24 -13.11
C ARG A 102 -2.46 -12.83 -14.00
N GLY A 103 -2.81 -11.54 -14.04
CA GLY A 103 -3.91 -11.01 -14.85
C GLY A 103 -5.30 -11.29 -14.27
N GLN A 104 -5.42 -11.67 -13.00
CA GLN A 104 -6.72 -11.77 -12.35
C GLN A 104 -7.29 -10.37 -12.04
N PRO A 105 -8.63 -10.23 -11.93
CA PRO A 105 -9.24 -8.95 -11.59
C PRO A 105 -8.80 -8.40 -10.23
N TYR A 106 -8.75 -7.07 -10.14
CA TYR A 106 -8.52 -6.39 -8.87
C TYR A 106 -9.69 -6.59 -7.91
N THR A 107 -9.36 -6.66 -6.63
CA THR A 107 -10.32 -6.80 -5.54
C THR A 107 -9.89 -5.93 -4.36
N GLN A 108 -10.77 -5.73 -3.37
CA GLN A 108 -10.35 -5.06 -2.14
C GLN A 108 -9.21 -5.82 -1.44
N ALA A 109 -9.16 -7.16 -1.58
CA ALA A 109 -8.08 -7.98 -1.05
C ALA A 109 -6.71 -7.72 -1.72
N SER A 110 -6.68 -7.21 -2.96
CA SER A 110 -5.41 -6.79 -3.59
C SER A 110 -4.89 -5.48 -2.99
N ASP A 111 -5.78 -4.56 -2.60
CA ASP A 111 -5.36 -3.36 -1.84
C ASP A 111 -4.82 -3.74 -0.45
N ILE A 112 -5.37 -4.77 0.19
CA ILE A 112 -4.87 -5.28 1.49
C ILE A 112 -3.46 -5.86 1.34
N TYR A 113 -3.21 -6.59 0.25
CA TYR A 113 -1.85 -7.02 -0.07
C TYR A 113 -0.94 -5.81 -0.28
N ASN A 114 -1.36 -4.80 -1.03
CA ASN A 114 -0.55 -3.59 -1.20
C ASN A 114 -0.25 -2.90 0.15
N PHE A 115 -1.23 -2.85 1.05
CA PHE A 115 -1.06 -2.31 2.41
C PHE A 115 0.00 -3.06 3.21
N SER A 116 0.09 -4.38 3.07
CA SER A 116 1.17 -5.16 3.71
C SER A 116 2.58 -4.75 3.25
N MET A 117 2.73 -4.27 2.01
CA MET A 117 4.01 -3.82 1.48
C MET A 117 4.39 -2.45 2.04
N VAL A 118 3.38 -1.61 2.32
CA VAL A 118 3.56 -0.39 3.13
C VAL A 118 3.91 -0.74 4.57
N MET A 119 3.24 -1.74 5.19
CA MET A 119 3.64 -2.24 6.51
C MET A 119 5.09 -2.73 6.51
N TRP A 120 5.53 -3.41 5.47
CA TRP A 120 6.91 -3.86 5.37
C TRP A 120 7.89 -2.68 5.25
N GLU A 121 7.57 -1.69 4.44
CA GLU A 121 8.37 -0.46 4.32
C GLU A 121 8.50 0.29 5.65
N PHE A 122 7.46 0.26 6.49
CA PHE A 122 7.49 0.88 7.83
C PHE A 122 8.50 0.24 8.80
N ILE A 123 8.85 -1.03 8.59
CA ILE A 123 9.83 -1.75 9.41
C ILE A 123 11.22 -1.75 8.80
N SER A 124 11.34 -1.76 7.46
CA SER A 124 12.63 -1.76 6.76
C SER A 124 13.20 -0.36 6.55
N GLY A 125 12.33 0.66 6.47
CA GLY A 125 12.72 2.02 6.13
C GLY A 125 13.11 2.21 4.66
N ILE A 126 12.87 1.21 3.81
CA ILE A 126 13.18 1.23 2.37
C ILE A 126 12.05 0.57 1.56
N PRO A 127 11.94 0.85 0.25
CA PRO A 127 10.94 0.22 -0.60
C PRO A 127 11.07 -1.31 -0.66
N PRO A 128 9.97 -2.07 -0.80
CA PRO A 128 10.01 -3.51 -1.01
C PRO A 128 10.86 -3.88 -2.23
N PHE A 129 11.69 -4.92 -2.10
CA PHE A 129 12.56 -5.40 -3.17
C PHE A 129 13.49 -4.31 -3.75
N ASN A 130 13.97 -3.39 -2.91
CA ASN A 130 14.89 -2.32 -3.33
C ASN A 130 16.23 -2.82 -3.88
N ASP A 131 16.59 -4.08 -3.63
CA ASP A 131 17.79 -4.76 -4.12
C ASP A 131 17.60 -5.41 -5.51
N LYS A 132 16.40 -5.35 -6.09
CA LYS A 132 16.05 -6.02 -7.35
C LYS A 132 15.53 -5.05 -8.41
N ALA A 133 15.71 -5.42 -9.67
CA ALA A 133 15.03 -4.76 -10.77
C ALA A 133 13.52 -5.00 -10.68
N HIS A 134 12.73 -3.94 -10.84
CA HIS A 134 11.26 -4.02 -10.81
C HIS A 134 10.75 -4.42 -12.20
N ASP A 135 11.05 -5.65 -12.60
CA ASP A 135 10.77 -6.18 -13.92
C ASP A 135 9.94 -7.47 -13.89
N PHE A 136 9.81 -8.11 -15.05
CA PHE A 136 9.07 -9.36 -15.20
C PHE A 136 9.64 -10.51 -14.34
N GLN A 137 10.95 -10.54 -14.07
CA GLN A 137 11.53 -11.58 -13.23
C GLN A 137 11.09 -11.41 -11.77
N LEU A 138 11.05 -10.18 -11.26
CA LEU A 138 10.50 -9.91 -9.95
C LEU A 138 9.02 -10.30 -9.87
N ALA A 139 8.22 -9.93 -10.87
CA ALA A 139 6.81 -10.31 -10.93
C ALA A 139 6.60 -11.83 -10.89
N LEU A 140 7.41 -12.60 -11.65
CA LEU A 140 7.37 -14.06 -11.62
C LEU A 140 7.76 -14.63 -10.25
N SER A 141 8.75 -14.04 -9.58
CA SER A 141 9.17 -14.50 -8.26
C SER A 141 8.12 -14.24 -7.19
N ILE A 142 7.47 -13.07 -7.21
CA ILE A 142 6.32 -12.76 -6.33
C ILE A 142 5.20 -13.78 -6.54
N CYS A 143 4.89 -14.10 -7.80
CA CYS A 143 3.95 -15.15 -8.17
C CYS A 143 4.38 -16.58 -7.77
N LYS A 144 5.64 -16.79 -7.39
CA LYS A 144 6.14 -18.07 -6.83
C LYS A 144 6.19 -18.07 -5.30
N GLY A 145 5.67 -17.02 -4.67
CA GLY A 145 5.63 -16.88 -3.22
C GLY A 145 6.82 -16.11 -2.64
N GLU A 146 7.63 -15.45 -3.47
CA GLU A 146 8.67 -14.56 -2.95
C GLU A 146 8.03 -13.39 -2.19
N ARG A 147 8.59 -13.07 -1.02
CA ARG A 147 8.20 -11.96 -0.16
C ARG A 147 9.46 -11.24 0.34
N PRO A 148 9.38 -9.96 0.71
CA PRO A 148 10.50 -9.26 1.33
C PRO A 148 10.96 -9.92 2.64
N GLU A 149 12.24 -9.80 2.97
CA GLU A 149 12.81 -10.35 4.21
C GLU A 149 12.27 -9.64 5.45
N ILE A 150 11.93 -10.40 6.50
CA ILE A 150 11.40 -9.82 7.73
C ILE A 150 12.55 -9.24 8.56
N ILE A 151 12.44 -7.97 8.91
CA ILE A 151 13.45 -7.26 9.68
C ILE A 151 13.50 -7.81 11.12
N GLU A 152 14.70 -8.15 11.57
CA GLU A 152 14.94 -8.58 12.96
C GLU A 152 14.41 -7.55 13.97
N ASN A 153 13.98 -8.03 15.14
CA ASN A 153 13.40 -7.21 16.22
C ASN A 153 12.03 -6.56 15.88
N THR A 154 11.39 -6.95 14.77
CA THR A 154 9.98 -6.64 14.52
C THR A 154 9.07 -7.43 15.49
N PRO A 155 8.14 -6.79 16.21
CA PRO A 155 7.19 -7.47 17.10
C PRO A 155 6.39 -8.56 16.37
N GLN A 156 6.22 -9.71 17.02
CA GLN A 156 5.57 -10.87 16.40
C GLN A 156 4.14 -10.58 15.95
N CYS A 157 3.36 -9.85 16.74
CA CYS A 157 1.99 -9.47 16.38
C CYS A 157 1.92 -8.64 15.08
N TYR A 158 2.93 -7.81 14.83
CA TYR A 158 3.05 -7.04 13.59
C TYR A 158 3.37 -7.94 12.40
N ILE A 159 4.31 -8.87 12.59
CA ILE A 159 4.68 -9.86 11.57
C ILE A 159 3.48 -10.72 11.20
N ASP A 160 2.73 -11.19 12.20
CA ASP A 160 1.57 -12.07 11.98
C ASP A 160 0.47 -11.35 11.19
N LEU A 161 0.16 -10.10 11.55
CA LEU A 161 -0.79 -9.28 10.81
C LEU A 161 -0.32 -8.99 9.38
N MET A 162 0.91 -8.52 9.22
CA MET A 162 1.51 -8.25 7.90
C MET A 162 1.48 -9.49 7.01
N LYS A 163 1.81 -10.66 7.58
CA LYS A 163 1.76 -11.93 6.87
C LYS A 163 0.36 -12.35 6.46
N LYS A 164 -0.62 -12.09 7.31
CA LYS A 164 -2.02 -12.35 6.99
C LYS A 164 -2.50 -11.45 5.84
N CYS A 165 -2.03 -10.19 5.80
CA CYS A 165 -2.36 -9.25 4.73
C CYS A 165 -1.73 -9.61 3.38
N TRP A 166 -0.54 -10.24 3.34
CA TRP A 166 0.13 -10.65 2.10
C TRP A 166 -0.02 -12.14 1.74
N ASP A 167 -1.01 -12.81 2.32
CA ASP A 167 -1.28 -14.23 2.05
C ASP A 167 -1.44 -14.44 0.54
N GLU A 168 -0.94 -15.58 0.07
CA GLU A 168 -1.02 -15.95 -1.34
C GLU A 168 -2.48 -16.08 -1.80
N ASP A 169 -3.35 -16.58 -0.92
CA ASP A 169 -4.78 -16.68 -1.16
C ASP A 169 -5.48 -15.38 -0.76
N PRO A 170 -6.04 -14.61 -1.71
CA PRO A 170 -6.73 -13.36 -1.40
C PRO A 170 -7.92 -13.54 -0.44
N LEU A 171 -8.52 -14.73 -0.39
CA LEU A 171 -9.65 -15.03 0.50
C LEU A 171 -9.25 -15.17 1.97
N LYS A 172 -7.96 -15.37 2.26
CA LYS A 172 -7.42 -15.47 3.62
C LYS A 172 -6.99 -14.12 4.20
N ARG A 173 -6.89 -13.11 3.33
CA ARG A 173 -6.52 -11.75 3.74
C ARG A 173 -7.69 -11.13 4.51
N PRO A 174 -7.43 -10.44 5.63
CA PRO A 174 -8.47 -9.72 6.35
C PRO A 174 -8.98 -8.56 5.50
N SER A 175 -10.24 -8.19 5.68
CA SER A 175 -10.76 -6.91 5.19
C SER A 175 -10.09 -5.74 5.92
N SER A 176 -10.11 -4.55 5.32
CA SER A 176 -9.63 -3.31 5.96
C SER A 176 -10.28 -3.07 7.32
N LYS A 177 -11.54 -3.47 7.46
CA LYS A 177 -12.33 -3.34 8.69
C LYS A 177 -11.89 -4.29 9.79
N GLU A 178 -11.39 -5.48 9.46
CA GLU A 178 -10.87 -6.45 10.42
C GLU A 178 -9.45 -6.11 10.90
N ILE A 179 -8.74 -5.26 10.15
CA ILE A 179 -7.40 -4.77 10.52
C ILE A 179 -7.48 -3.61 11.51
N LEU A 180 -8.53 -2.78 11.42
CA LEU A 180 -8.82 -1.67 12.35
C LEU A 180 -9.13 -2.16 13.76
#